data_AF-A0A965HV54-F1
#
_entry.id   AF-A0A965HV54-F1
#
_cell.length_a   1.000
_cell.length_b   1.000
_cell.length_c   1.000
_cell.angle_alpha   90.00
_cell.angle_beta   90.00
_cell.angle_gamma   90.00
#
_symmetry.space_group_name_H-M   'P 1'
#
loop_
_entity.id
_entity.type
_entity.pdbx_description
1 polymer ?
#
loop_
_entity_poly.entity_id
_entity_poly.type
_entity_poly.pdbx_seq_one_letter_code
_entity_poly.pdbx_strand_id
1 'polypeptide(L)'
;MTAPGTQWSVISSANAGHIYTVGFYFAESLRQALGAGVPIGLIQGAVGSTSGECWVGKATRDADPDLQYIGTEVWPTPPTNPWFVDKYVMYHALIAPLQPFGIRGVLWYQGEGNTYQGEPNGGPHVSHYRDLLIGLIEGWRRDWNQGNFPFLLVQLPKYGATKTAWDSWERVREAQLQVSQEVPNTGLAITIDTGTADPHPPDKQPIGERLARLARATVHGEAIVPTGPIYAGGSADGTGVNLLFANAGLGLQSTGGAPRTFEVAGADGVFSPATATITGTDTVRLTSLAVPRIVSVRYGWDWSPDVN
;
A
#
# COMPACT_ATOMS: atom_id res chain seq x y z
N MET A 1 -20.26 -1.50 -24.29
CA MET A 1 -21.29 -2.38 -23.69
C MET A 1 -20.94 -2.51 -22.22
N THR A 2 -21.83 -2.11 -21.31
CA THR A 2 -21.68 -2.39 -19.88
C THR A 2 -21.93 -3.89 -19.67
N ALA A 3 -21.25 -4.52 -18.72
CA ALA A 3 -21.58 -5.90 -18.34
C ALA A 3 -23.08 -5.98 -17.97
N PRO A 4 -23.85 -6.98 -18.44
CA PRO A 4 -25.27 -7.10 -18.15
C PRO A 4 -25.53 -6.97 -16.64
N GLY A 5 -26.37 -6.00 -16.24
CA GLY A 5 -26.73 -5.76 -14.84
C GLY A 5 -25.95 -4.69 -14.08
N THR A 6 -24.97 -4.03 -14.71
CA THR A 6 -24.26 -2.89 -14.08
C THR A 6 -24.96 -1.55 -14.40
N GLN A 7 -25.37 -0.82 -13.36
CA GLN A 7 -25.97 0.52 -13.48
C GLN A 7 -25.36 1.47 -12.45
N TRP A 8 -25.19 2.74 -12.84
CA TRP A 8 -24.86 3.80 -11.89
C TRP A 8 -26.04 4.01 -10.95
N SER A 9 -25.75 4.10 -9.66
CA SER A 9 -26.74 4.46 -8.64
C SER A 9 -26.17 5.49 -7.68
N VAL A 10 -27.03 6.42 -7.24
CA VAL A 10 -26.66 7.40 -6.22
C VAL A 10 -26.51 6.67 -4.89
N ILE A 11 -25.41 6.93 -4.19
CA ILE A 11 -25.19 6.40 -2.84
C ILE A 11 -26.25 7.00 -1.90
N SER A 12 -26.93 6.13 -1.16
CA SER A 12 -28.00 6.45 -0.22
C SER A 12 -27.91 5.49 0.97
N SER A 13 -28.62 5.78 2.07
CA SER A 13 -28.72 4.87 3.21
C SER A 13 -29.22 3.47 2.82
N ALA A 14 -30.00 3.35 1.73
CA ALA A 14 -30.54 2.09 1.24
C ALA A 14 -29.51 1.19 0.53
N ASN A 15 -28.42 1.76 -0.02
CA ASN A 15 -27.43 1.00 -0.80
C ASN A 15 -25.98 1.21 -0.34
N ALA A 16 -25.71 2.06 0.66
CA ALA A 16 -24.37 2.33 1.18
C ALA A 16 -23.65 1.07 1.66
N GLY A 17 -24.39 0.09 2.21
CA GLY A 17 -23.82 -1.19 2.67
C GLY A 17 -23.23 -2.08 1.58
N HIS A 18 -23.48 -1.79 0.30
CA HIS A 18 -22.92 -2.55 -0.83
C HIS A 18 -21.59 -1.97 -1.35
N ILE A 19 -21.17 -0.81 -0.83
CA ILE A 19 -19.98 -0.10 -1.26
C ILE A 19 -18.87 -0.37 -0.25
N TYR A 20 -17.66 -0.65 -0.72
CA TYR A 20 -16.51 -0.74 0.18
C TYR A 20 -16.34 0.57 0.96
N THR A 21 -16.29 0.44 2.28
CA THR A 21 -16.27 1.57 3.22
C THR A 21 -15.13 2.56 2.95
N VAL A 22 -13.95 2.08 2.54
CA VAL A 22 -12.82 2.95 2.15
C VAL A 22 -13.18 3.80 0.93
N GLY A 23 -13.81 3.20 -0.09
CA GLY A 23 -14.26 3.90 -1.29
C GLY A 23 -15.34 4.94 -0.98
N PHE A 24 -16.26 4.62 -0.05
CA PHE A 24 -17.27 5.57 0.43
C PHE A 24 -16.62 6.81 1.06
N TYR A 25 -15.74 6.64 2.05
CA TYR A 25 -15.09 7.77 2.72
C TYR A 25 -14.15 8.56 1.79
N PHE A 26 -13.51 7.87 0.84
CA PHE A 26 -12.76 8.53 -0.24
C PHE A 26 -13.65 9.46 -1.05
N ALA A 27 -14.79 8.95 -1.56
CA ALA A 27 -15.68 9.73 -2.41
C ALA A 27 -16.35 10.87 -1.63
N GLU A 28 -16.72 10.63 -0.37
CA GLU A 28 -17.27 11.65 0.51
C GLU A 28 -16.25 12.78 0.75
N SER A 29 -15.04 12.44 1.19
CA SER A 29 -13.97 13.42 1.47
C SER A 29 -13.56 14.20 0.22
N LEU A 30 -13.42 13.52 -0.92
CA LEU A 30 -13.08 14.17 -2.20
C LEU A 30 -14.20 15.10 -2.67
N ARG A 31 -15.47 14.68 -2.57
CA ARG A 31 -16.62 15.51 -2.93
C ARG A 31 -16.76 16.74 -2.03
N GLN A 32 -16.50 16.60 -0.74
CA GLN A 32 -16.48 17.74 0.19
C GLN A 32 -15.41 18.76 -0.21
N ALA A 33 -14.24 18.31 -0.66
CA ALA A 33 -13.16 19.19 -1.09
C ALA A 33 -13.42 19.86 -2.45
N LEU A 34 -13.96 19.13 -3.43
CA LEU A 34 -14.18 19.64 -4.80
C LEU A 34 -15.51 20.40 -4.97
N GLY A 35 -16.43 20.25 -4.01
CA GLY A 35 -17.74 20.88 -4.04
C GLY A 35 -18.83 20.06 -4.75
N ALA A 36 -20.09 20.42 -4.50
CA ALA A 36 -21.26 19.65 -4.93
C ALA A 36 -21.45 19.53 -6.46
N GLY A 37 -20.75 20.36 -7.25
CA GLY A 37 -20.82 20.36 -8.71
C GLY A 37 -19.97 19.30 -9.40
N VAL A 38 -19.08 18.60 -8.67
CA VAL A 38 -18.22 17.55 -9.24
C VAL A 38 -18.76 16.17 -8.82
N PRO A 39 -19.37 15.40 -9.75
CA PRO A 39 -19.81 14.05 -9.43
C PRO A 39 -18.60 13.12 -9.26
N ILE A 40 -18.62 12.32 -8.18
CA ILE A 40 -17.62 11.27 -7.93
C ILE A 40 -18.27 9.91 -8.17
N GLY A 41 -17.79 9.19 -9.19
CA GLY A 41 -18.23 7.83 -9.50
C GLY A 41 -17.28 6.80 -8.91
N LEU A 42 -17.83 5.75 -8.29
CA LEU A 42 -17.08 4.59 -7.83
C LEU A 42 -17.46 3.36 -8.67
N ILE A 43 -16.45 2.64 -9.16
CA ILE A 43 -16.61 1.33 -9.79
C ILE A 43 -15.91 0.32 -8.87
N GLN A 44 -16.63 -0.71 -8.46
CA GLN A 44 -16.16 -1.67 -7.45
C GLN A 44 -15.84 -3.02 -8.09
N GLY A 45 -14.58 -3.44 -7.94
CA GLY A 45 -14.11 -4.78 -8.31
C GLY A 45 -13.13 -5.26 -7.25
N ALA A 46 -13.64 -5.68 -6.10
CA ALA A 46 -12.81 -6.18 -4.99
C ALA A 46 -13.45 -7.43 -4.38
N VAL A 47 -12.60 -8.41 -4.07
CA VAL A 47 -12.96 -9.71 -3.50
C VAL A 47 -12.00 -10.01 -2.36
N GLY A 48 -12.57 -10.26 -1.18
CA GLY A 48 -11.79 -10.53 0.04
C GLY A 48 -10.92 -11.78 -0.09
N SER A 49 -9.80 -11.76 0.63
CA SER A 49 -8.84 -12.87 0.73
C SER A 49 -8.16 -13.28 -0.59
N THR A 50 -8.17 -12.44 -1.62
CA THR A 50 -7.45 -12.71 -2.86
C THR A 50 -5.98 -12.28 -2.76
N SER A 51 -5.09 -13.03 -3.41
CA SER A 51 -3.70 -12.61 -3.62
C SER A 51 -3.59 -11.72 -4.87
N GLY A 52 -2.52 -10.92 -4.96
CA GLY A 52 -2.34 -9.95 -6.06
C GLY A 52 -2.24 -10.62 -7.43
N GLU A 53 -1.77 -11.86 -7.48
CA GLU A 53 -1.65 -12.68 -8.68
C GLU A 53 -2.97 -12.78 -9.45
N CYS A 54 -4.09 -12.95 -8.73
CA CYS A 54 -5.44 -13.06 -9.28
C CYS A 54 -5.87 -11.86 -10.14
N TRP A 55 -5.20 -10.72 -9.97
CA TRP A 55 -5.55 -9.42 -10.54
C TRP A 55 -4.61 -8.99 -11.67
N VAL A 56 -3.64 -9.82 -12.05
CA VAL A 56 -2.82 -9.62 -13.25
C VAL A 56 -3.49 -10.29 -14.45
N GLY A 57 -3.59 -9.58 -15.57
CA GLY A 57 -4.13 -10.16 -16.80
C GLY A 57 -3.16 -11.18 -17.42
N LYS A 58 -3.68 -12.25 -18.01
CA LYS A 58 -2.85 -13.31 -18.62
C LYS A 58 -1.83 -12.77 -19.61
N ALA A 59 -2.22 -11.82 -20.47
CA ALA A 59 -1.32 -11.23 -21.45
C ALA A 59 -0.15 -10.46 -20.81
N THR A 60 -0.41 -9.75 -19.72
CA THR A 60 0.63 -9.05 -18.94
C THR A 60 1.59 -10.06 -18.31
N ARG A 61 1.05 -11.09 -17.66
CA ARG A 61 1.86 -12.18 -17.08
C ARG A 61 2.73 -12.87 -18.13
N ASP A 62 2.18 -13.19 -19.30
CA ASP A 62 2.92 -13.92 -20.33
C ASP A 62 4.05 -13.08 -20.97
N ALA A 63 3.91 -11.76 -20.95
CA ALA A 63 4.87 -10.82 -21.53
C ALA A 63 6.00 -10.43 -20.57
N ASP A 64 5.86 -10.70 -19.28
CA ASP A 64 6.77 -10.23 -18.23
C ASP A 64 7.50 -11.43 -17.56
N PRO A 65 8.83 -11.55 -17.73
CA PRO A 65 9.63 -12.59 -17.08
C PRO A 65 9.47 -12.63 -15.56
N ASP A 66 9.32 -11.47 -14.90
CA ASP A 66 9.24 -11.38 -13.44
C ASP A 66 7.88 -11.87 -12.91
N LEU A 67 6.88 -12.02 -13.79
CA LEU A 67 5.54 -12.53 -13.46
C LEU A 67 5.35 -14.00 -13.86
N GLN A 68 6.35 -14.65 -14.46
CA GLN A 68 6.19 -16.04 -14.93
C GLN A 68 5.97 -17.04 -13.79
N TYR A 69 6.34 -16.69 -12.56
CA TYR A 69 6.06 -17.49 -11.36
C TYR A 69 4.56 -17.67 -11.12
N ILE A 70 3.74 -16.69 -11.55
CA ILE A 70 2.28 -16.75 -11.40
C ILE A 70 1.75 -17.97 -12.17
N GLY A 71 1.08 -18.86 -11.44
CA GLY A 71 0.54 -20.12 -11.98
C GLY A 71 1.51 -21.30 -12.00
N THR A 72 2.74 -21.13 -11.51
CA THR A 72 3.71 -22.23 -11.32
C THR A 72 3.73 -22.77 -9.89
N GLU A 73 3.08 -22.06 -8.97
CA GLU A 73 3.08 -22.35 -7.55
C GLU A 73 2.30 -23.64 -7.26
N VAL A 74 2.92 -24.52 -6.48
CA VAL A 74 2.25 -25.70 -5.92
C VAL A 74 1.79 -25.34 -4.52
N TRP A 75 0.49 -25.04 -4.37
CA TRP A 75 -0.09 -24.83 -3.05
C TRP A 75 0.04 -26.11 -2.21
N PRO A 76 0.67 -26.06 -1.01
CA PRO A 76 0.87 -27.24 -0.16
C PRO A 76 -0.47 -27.89 0.27
N THR A 77 -1.54 -27.09 0.29
CA THR A 77 -2.92 -27.55 0.39
C THR A 77 -3.71 -26.82 -0.69
N PRO A 78 -4.44 -27.51 -1.60
CA PRO A 78 -5.33 -26.83 -2.53
C PRO A 78 -6.26 -25.92 -1.73
N PRO A 79 -6.25 -24.61 -1.97
CA PRO A 79 -7.13 -23.71 -1.26
C PRO A 79 -8.57 -24.14 -1.49
N THR A 80 -9.32 -24.36 -0.40
CA THR A 80 -10.74 -24.77 -0.46
C THR A 80 -11.64 -23.71 -1.07
N ASN A 81 -11.13 -22.48 -1.17
CA ASN A 81 -11.80 -21.37 -1.80
C ASN A 81 -11.43 -21.35 -3.30
N PRO A 82 -12.43 -21.50 -4.21
CA PRO A 82 -12.21 -21.59 -5.65
C PRO A 82 -11.52 -20.35 -6.24
N TRP A 83 -11.56 -19.20 -5.56
CA TRP A 83 -10.90 -17.96 -5.98
C TRP A 83 -9.37 -18.02 -6.00
N PHE A 84 -8.76 -19.01 -5.35
CA PHE A 84 -7.31 -19.22 -5.37
C PHE A 84 -6.85 -20.27 -6.41
N VAL A 85 -7.81 -20.93 -7.08
CA VAL A 85 -7.54 -22.05 -7.98
C VAL A 85 -7.25 -21.59 -9.40
N ASP A 86 -7.76 -20.41 -9.80
CA ASP A 86 -7.47 -19.79 -11.11
C ASP A 86 -6.84 -18.40 -10.91
N LYS A 87 -5.56 -18.32 -11.29
CA LYS A 87 -4.64 -17.22 -10.98
C LYS A 87 -4.89 -15.94 -11.77
N TYR A 88 -5.83 -15.93 -12.72
CA TYR A 88 -6.18 -14.71 -13.49
C TYR A 88 -7.68 -14.39 -13.43
N VAL A 89 -8.43 -15.17 -12.64
CA VAL A 89 -9.90 -15.15 -12.69
C VAL A 89 -10.48 -13.80 -12.29
N MET A 90 -9.89 -13.12 -11.29
CA MET A 90 -10.42 -11.83 -10.83
C MET A 90 -10.21 -10.75 -11.86
N TYR A 91 -9.03 -10.71 -12.49
CA TYR A 91 -8.79 -9.79 -13.59
C TYR A 91 -9.81 -9.98 -14.71
N HIS A 92 -9.95 -11.21 -15.22
CA HIS A 92 -10.82 -11.46 -16.38
C HIS A 92 -12.31 -11.34 -16.07
N ALA A 93 -12.75 -11.72 -14.87
CA ALA A 93 -14.16 -11.65 -14.47
C ALA A 93 -14.60 -10.26 -14.03
N LEU A 94 -13.73 -9.50 -13.35
CA LEU A 94 -14.13 -8.26 -12.67
C LEU A 94 -13.48 -7.00 -13.24
N ILE A 95 -12.28 -7.08 -13.81
CA ILE A 95 -11.51 -5.91 -14.22
C ILE A 95 -11.58 -5.70 -15.73
N ALA A 96 -11.29 -6.73 -16.52
CA ALA A 96 -11.33 -6.64 -17.99
C ALA A 96 -12.67 -6.11 -18.54
N PRO A 97 -13.85 -6.49 -18.00
CA PRO A 97 -15.13 -5.95 -18.46
C PRO A 97 -15.34 -4.45 -18.16
N LEU A 98 -14.51 -3.84 -17.31
CA LEU A 98 -14.58 -2.43 -16.93
C LEU A 98 -13.76 -1.50 -17.83
N GLN A 99 -12.90 -2.06 -18.69
CA GLN A 99 -12.07 -1.28 -19.62
C GLN A 99 -12.85 -0.29 -20.52
N PRO A 100 -14.11 -0.55 -20.94
CA PRO A 100 -14.89 0.44 -21.68
C PRO A 100 -15.26 1.72 -20.90
N PHE A 101 -15.08 1.75 -19.58
CA PHE A 101 -15.33 2.94 -18.77
C PHE A 101 -14.10 3.85 -18.72
N GLY A 102 -14.31 5.14 -18.96
CA GLY A 102 -13.34 6.17 -18.62
C GLY A 102 -13.11 6.21 -17.10
N ILE A 103 -11.85 6.12 -16.67
CA ILE A 103 -11.47 6.18 -15.27
C ILE A 103 -10.49 7.33 -15.04
N ARG A 104 -10.55 7.92 -13.84
CA ARG A 104 -9.63 8.98 -13.42
C ARG A 104 -8.49 8.46 -12.55
N GLY A 105 -8.57 7.21 -12.09
CA GLY A 105 -7.55 6.54 -11.31
C GLY A 105 -8.08 5.25 -10.68
N VAL A 106 -7.21 4.54 -9.96
CA VAL A 106 -7.52 3.29 -9.25
C VAL A 106 -7.18 3.46 -7.77
N LEU A 107 -8.06 2.96 -6.89
CA LEU A 107 -7.75 2.76 -5.48
C LEU A 107 -7.41 1.28 -5.28
N TRP A 108 -6.20 0.97 -4.84
CA TRP A 108 -5.73 -0.41 -4.67
C TRP A 108 -5.44 -0.69 -3.20
N TYR A 109 -6.25 -1.53 -2.57
CA TYR A 109 -6.06 -1.97 -1.19
C TYR A 109 -6.06 -3.50 -1.15
N GLN A 110 -4.86 -4.05 -1.23
CA GLN A 110 -4.59 -5.47 -1.19
C GLN A 110 -3.14 -5.67 -0.72
N GLY A 111 -2.87 -6.81 -0.10
CA GLY A 111 -1.54 -7.32 0.15
C GLY A 111 -1.52 -8.45 1.17
N GLU A 112 -2.57 -8.59 1.98
CA GLU A 112 -2.71 -9.60 3.03
C GLU A 112 -2.59 -11.02 2.48
N GLY A 113 -3.17 -11.28 1.30
CA GLY A 113 -3.05 -12.57 0.61
C GLY A 113 -1.63 -12.91 0.13
N ASN A 114 -0.70 -11.96 0.18
CA ASN A 114 0.69 -12.11 -0.23
C ASN A 114 1.65 -12.11 0.96
N THR A 115 1.17 -11.93 2.20
CA THR A 115 2.04 -11.98 3.39
C THR A 115 2.28 -13.41 3.90
N TYR A 116 1.42 -14.35 3.53
CA TYR A 116 1.50 -15.75 3.92
C TYR A 116 0.78 -16.64 2.90
N GLN A 117 1.54 -17.53 2.26
CA GLN A 117 1.01 -18.57 1.34
C GLN A 117 1.53 -19.97 1.72
N GLY A 118 1.76 -20.19 3.02
CA GLY A 118 2.40 -21.42 3.53
C GLY A 118 3.93 -21.41 3.41
N GLU A 119 4.52 -20.23 3.24
CA GLU A 119 5.95 -20.03 3.05
C GLU A 119 6.60 -19.32 4.25
N PRO A 120 7.88 -19.60 4.55
CA PRO A 120 8.59 -18.89 5.61
C PRO A 120 8.72 -17.39 5.30
N ASN A 121 9.06 -16.58 6.30
CA ASN A 121 9.25 -15.14 6.11
C ASN A 121 10.22 -14.85 4.96
N GLY A 122 9.77 -14.06 3.99
CA GLY A 122 10.53 -13.72 2.79
C GLY A 122 10.53 -14.82 1.72
N GLY A 123 9.56 -15.74 1.78
CA GLY A 123 9.34 -16.74 0.75
C GLY A 123 9.02 -16.15 -0.63
N PRO A 124 9.05 -16.99 -1.68
CA PRO A 124 8.85 -16.59 -3.08
C PRO A 124 7.72 -15.58 -3.31
N HIS A 125 6.50 -15.82 -2.81
CA HIS A 125 5.36 -14.93 -3.11
C HIS A 125 5.54 -13.53 -2.55
N VAL A 126 6.14 -13.43 -1.36
CA VAL A 126 6.45 -12.15 -0.73
C VAL A 126 7.55 -11.45 -1.53
N SER A 127 8.58 -12.20 -1.94
CA SER A 127 9.72 -11.65 -2.68
C SER A 127 9.33 -11.10 -4.04
N HIS A 128 8.29 -11.66 -4.67
CA HIS A 128 7.77 -11.20 -5.95
C HIS A 128 6.74 -10.07 -5.85
N TYR A 129 6.23 -9.75 -4.65
CA TYR A 129 5.09 -8.85 -4.51
C TYR A 129 5.33 -7.44 -5.07
N ARG A 130 6.57 -6.94 -4.99
CA ARG A 130 6.94 -5.66 -5.61
C ARG A 130 6.74 -5.71 -7.12
N ASP A 131 7.37 -6.68 -7.79
CA ASP A 131 7.36 -6.80 -9.25
C ASP A 131 5.95 -7.16 -9.75
N LEU A 132 5.22 -7.99 -9.00
CA LEU A 132 3.79 -8.25 -9.19
C LEU A 132 2.97 -6.97 -9.24
N LEU A 133 3.17 -6.07 -8.27
CA LEU A 133 2.40 -4.84 -8.17
C LEU A 133 2.78 -3.84 -9.30
N ILE A 134 4.06 -3.79 -9.69
CA ILE A 134 4.52 -3.03 -10.87
C ILE A 134 3.83 -3.55 -12.13
N GLY A 135 3.92 -4.85 -12.38
CA GLY A 135 3.33 -5.51 -13.53
C GLY A 135 1.80 -5.34 -13.59
N LEU A 136 1.12 -5.42 -12.44
CA LEU A 136 -0.31 -5.13 -12.34
C LEU A 136 -0.64 -3.71 -12.80
N ILE A 137 0.04 -2.71 -12.24
CA ILE A 137 -0.20 -1.28 -12.55
C ILE A 137 0.03 -1.02 -14.04
N GLU A 138 1.17 -1.48 -14.57
CA GLU A 138 1.52 -1.29 -15.98
C GLU A 138 0.60 -2.04 -16.93
N GLY A 139 0.23 -3.27 -16.58
CA GLY A 139 -0.75 -4.08 -17.30
C GLY A 139 -2.09 -3.36 -17.40
N TRP A 140 -2.65 -2.92 -16.27
CA TRP A 140 -3.95 -2.22 -16.26
C TRP A 140 -3.88 -0.91 -17.05
N ARG A 141 -2.78 -0.16 -16.96
CA ARG A 141 -2.59 1.06 -17.76
C ARG A 141 -2.56 0.77 -19.26
N ARG A 142 -1.89 -0.31 -19.67
CA ARG A 142 -1.84 -0.79 -21.05
C ARG A 142 -3.23 -1.19 -21.55
N ASP A 143 -3.96 -1.96 -20.74
CA ASP A 143 -5.25 -2.53 -21.11
C ASP A 143 -6.36 -1.48 -21.22
N TRP A 144 -6.39 -0.51 -20.29
CA TRP A 144 -7.30 0.64 -20.41
C TRP A 144 -6.92 1.57 -21.56
N ASN A 145 -5.64 1.63 -21.92
CA ASN A 145 -5.12 2.51 -22.98
C ASN A 145 -5.54 3.98 -22.83
N GLN A 146 -5.58 4.47 -21.58
CA GLN A 146 -5.95 5.85 -21.20
C GLN A 146 -4.77 6.63 -20.63
N GLY A 147 -3.56 6.24 -21.02
CA GLY A 147 -2.32 6.84 -20.53
C GLY A 147 -2.01 6.47 -19.08
N ASN A 148 -1.20 7.32 -18.44
CA ASN A 148 -0.61 7.04 -17.13
C ASN A 148 -1.54 7.47 -15.98
N PHE A 149 -2.76 6.91 -15.90
CA PHE A 149 -3.70 7.29 -14.85
C PHE A 149 -3.19 6.94 -13.44
N PRO A 150 -3.55 7.72 -12.41
CA PRO A 150 -3.09 7.49 -11.04
C PRO A 150 -3.49 6.14 -10.44
N PHE A 151 -2.55 5.52 -9.75
CA PHE A 151 -2.78 4.37 -8.86
C PHE A 151 -2.53 4.80 -7.42
N LEU A 152 -3.56 4.79 -6.58
CA LEU A 152 -3.46 5.14 -5.17
C LEU A 152 -3.49 3.86 -4.34
N LEU A 153 -2.32 3.44 -3.90
CA LEU A 153 -2.09 2.25 -3.10
C LEU A 153 -2.45 2.54 -1.64
N VAL A 154 -2.94 1.52 -0.95
CA VAL A 154 -3.12 1.53 0.51
C VAL A 154 -2.08 0.57 1.10
N GLN A 155 -1.21 1.10 1.96
CA GLN A 155 -0.25 0.27 2.68
C GLN A 155 -1.00 -0.63 3.65
N LEU A 156 -0.52 -1.86 3.90
CA LEU A 156 -1.11 -2.68 4.94
C LEU A 156 -1.02 -1.99 6.31
N PRO A 157 -2.07 -2.10 7.15
CA PRO A 157 -2.07 -1.54 8.49
C PRO A 157 -1.14 -2.35 9.39
N LYS A 158 -0.97 -1.96 10.65
CA LYS A 158 -0.40 -2.89 11.63
C LYS A 158 -1.39 -4.04 11.91
N TYR A 159 -0.90 -5.23 12.22
CA TYR A 159 -1.73 -6.40 12.47
C TYR A 159 -1.14 -7.29 13.55
N GLY A 160 -1.97 -7.74 14.50
CA GLY A 160 -1.62 -8.77 15.48
C GLY A 160 -0.82 -8.27 16.68
N ALA A 161 -0.20 -9.19 17.42
CA ALA A 161 0.61 -8.93 18.61
C ALA A 161 2.06 -9.49 18.51
N THR A 162 2.24 -10.81 18.39
CA THR A 162 3.54 -11.49 18.20
C THR A 162 3.80 -12.01 16.78
N LYS A 163 4.83 -11.48 16.12
CA LYS A 163 5.28 -11.93 14.80
C LYS A 163 5.76 -13.38 14.83
N THR A 164 5.37 -14.20 13.86
CA THR A 164 5.87 -15.57 13.70
C THR A 164 6.93 -15.65 12.60
N ALA A 165 7.62 -16.80 12.52
CA ALA A 165 8.61 -17.06 11.47
C ALA A 165 8.01 -17.16 10.05
N TRP A 166 6.68 -17.15 9.94
CA TRP A 166 5.94 -17.30 8.67
C TRP A 166 5.33 -15.98 8.19
N ASP A 167 5.38 -14.93 9.01
CA ASP A 167 4.77 -13.64 8.69
C ASP A 167 5.75 -12.73 7.96
N SER A 168 5.30 -12.16 6.84
CA SER A 168 6.09 -11.23 6.01
C SER A 168 5.43 -9.86 5.82
N TRP A 169 4.62 -9.45 6.80
CA TRP A 169 3.79 -8.25 6.72
C TRP A 169 4.59 -6.97 6.45
N GLU A 170 5.75 -6.81 7.11
CA GLU A 170 6.66 -5.70 6.91
C GLU A 170 7.24 -5.64 5.48
N ARG A 171 7.47 -6.78 4.86
CA ARG A 171 8.02 -6.87 3.49
C ARG A 171 6.99 -6.44 2.45
N VAL A 172 5.74 -6.82 2.64
CA VAL A 172 4.65 -6.35 1.78
C VAL A 172 4.45 -4.83 1.92
N ARG A 173 4.54 -4.29 3.14
CA ARG A 173 4.48 -2.83 3.37
C ARG A 173 5.65 -2.09 2.74
N GLU A 174 6.85 -2.68 2.79
CA GLU A 174 8.03 -2.14 2.11
C GLU A 174 7.84 -2.14 0.59
N ALA A 175 7.39 -3.25 0.00
CA ALA A 175 7.12 -3.33 -1.43
C ALA A 175 6.07 -2.29 -1.87
N GLN A 176 4.99 -2.09 -1.10
CA GLN A 176 4.00 -1.03 -1.37
C GLN A 176 4.62 0.38 -1.35
N LEU A 177 5.58 0.62 -0.43
CA LEU A 177 6.33 1.88 -0.39
C LEU A 177 7.24 2.03 -1.60
N GLN A 178 8.05 1.03 -1.92
CA GLN A 178 8.96 1.03 -3.07
C GLN A 178 8.20 1.31 -4.36
N VAL A 179 7.13 0.58 -4.64
CA VAL A 179 6.32 0.77 -5.86
C VAL A 179 5.74 2.19 -5.92
N SER A 180 5.31 2.76 -4.80
CA SER A 180 4.82 4.14 -4.78
C SER A 180 5.87 5.20 -5.10
N GLN A 181 7.15 4.88 -4.93
CA GLN A 181 8.28 5.77 -5.22
C GLN A 181 8.85 5.54 -6.63
N GLU A 182 8.79 4.31 -7.12
CA GLU A 182 9.42 3.89 -8.37
C GLU A 182 8.48 4.02 -9.57
N VAL A 183 7.19 3.74 -9.39
CA VAL A 183 6.21 3.74 -10.49
C VAL A 183 5.56 5.13 -10.60
N PRO A 184 5.69 5.83 -11.74
CA PRO A 184 5.10 7.16 -11.93
C PRO A 184 3.59 7.19 -11.71
N ASN A 185 3.08 8.34 -11.26
CA ASN A 185 1.67 8.57 -10.95
C ASN A 185 1.11 7.52 -9.96
N THR A 186 1.92 7.13 -8.98
CA THR A 186 1.51 6.26 -7.88
C THR A 186 1.56 7.04 -6.57
N GLY A 187 0.59 6.81 -5.68
CA GLY A 187 0.57 7.37 -4.33
C GLY A 187 0.35 6.29 -3.30
N LEU A 188 0.77 6.53 -2.06
CA LEU A 188 0.60 5.59 -0.95
C LEU A 188 -0.12 6.24 0.23
N ALA A 189 -1.27 5.68 0.59
CA ALA A 189 -1.92 5.93 1.87
C ALA A 189 -1.30 4.99 2.91
N ILE A 190 -0.45 5.54 3.78
CA ILE A 190 0.09 4.82 4.94
C ILE A 190 -1.05 4.57 5.91
N THR A 191 -1.16 3.37 6.49
CA THR A 191 -2.28 3.00 7.41
C THR A 191 -1.82 2.27 8.67
N ILE A 192 -0.52 2.24 8.92
CA ILE A 192 0.12 1.54 10.05
C ILE A 192 -0.51 1.85 11.42
N ASP A 193 -1.03 3.05 11.60
CA ASP A 193 -1.68 3.56 12.82
C ASP A 193 -3.16 3.15 12.96
N THR A 194 -3.81 2.73 11.87
CA THR A 194 -5.23 2.33 11.86
C THR A 194 -5.46 0.87 12.25
N GLY A 195 -4.39 0.09 12.29
CA GLY A 195 -4.44 -1.35 12.50
C GLY A 195 -4.72 -1.79 13.93
N THR A 196 -5.17 -3.03 14.09
CA THR A 196 -5.55 -3.63 15.37
C THR A 196 -5.05 -5.08 15.46
N ALA A 197 -5.57 -5.85 16.42
CA ALA A 197 -5.40 -7.31 16.43
C ALA A 197 -6.09 -8.00 15.25
N ASP A 198 -7.03 -7.33 14.58
CA ASP A 198 -7.67 -7.77 13.33
C ASP A 198 -6.99 -7.08 12.13
N PRO A 199 -6.75 -7.79 11.00
CA PRO A 199 -6.09 -7.20 9.85
C PRO A 199 -6.99 -6.19 9.11
N HIS A 200 -8.28 -6.12 9.46
CA HIS A 200 -9.24 -5.17 8.94
C HIS A 200 -9.48 -4.04 9.97
N PRO A 201 -8.85 -2.85 9.79
CA PRO A 201 -9.13 -1.68 10.60
C PRO A 201 -10.63 -1.42 10.76
N PRO A 202 -11.18 -1.29 11.98
CA PRO A 202 -12.60 -1.01 12.17
C PRO A 202 -12.97 0.38 11.66
N ASP A 203 -12.08 1.35 11.86
CA ASP A 203 -12.21 2.69 11.31
C ASP A 203 -11.54 2.77 9.94
N LYS A 204 -12.36 2.93 8.90
CA LYS A 204 -11.92 3.07 7.50
C LYS A 204 -11.87 4.53 7.05
N GLN A 205 -12.37 5.46 7.86
CA GLN A 205 -12.47 6.88 7.49
C GLN A 205 -11.09 7.50 7.25
N PRO A 206 -10.08 7.33 8.13
CA PRO A 206 -8.75 7.88 7.89
C PRO A 206 -8.12 7.37 6.59
N ILE A 207 -8.40 6.13 6.20
CA ILE A 207 -7.88 5.53 4.96
C ILE A 207 -8.48 6.22 3.74
N GLY A 208 -9.81 6.40 3.71
CA GLY A 208 -10.50 7.10 2.64
C GLY A 208 -10.06 8.56 2.50
N GLU A 209 -9.92 9.27 3.63
CA GLU A 209 -9.44 10.67 3.66
C GLU A 209 -8.00 10.82 3.16
N ARG A 210 -7.11 9.87 3.50
CA ARG A 210 -5.72 9.85 2.97
C ARG A 210 -5.69 9.63 1.47
N LEU A 211 -6.52 8.73 0.94
CA LEU A 211 -6.67 8.53 -0.50
C LEU A 211 -7.26 9.79 -1.18
N ALA A 212 -8.23 10.46 -0.56
CA ALA A 212 -8.81 11.68 -1.11
C ALA A 212 -7.78 12.81 -1.17
N ARG A 213 -6.94 12.95 -0.12
CA ARG A 213 -5.81 13.89 -0.10
C ARG A 213 -4.79 13.59 -1.21
N LEU A 214 -4.43 12.33 -1.41
CA LEU A 214 -3.58 11.90 -2.53
C LEU A 214 -4.20 12.28 -3.88
N ALA A 215 -5.49 12.01 -4.08
CA ALA A 215 -6.19 12.36 -5.32
C ALA A 215 -6.24 13.88 -5.56
N ARG A 216 -6.52 14.68 -4.53
CA ARG A 216 -6.51 16.15 -4.65
C ARG A 216 -5.18 16.67 -5.17
N ALA A 217 -4.07 16.18 -4.63
CA ALA A 217 -2.74 16.57 -5.09
C ALA A 217 -2.41 16.01 -6.49
N THR A 218 -2.62 14.72 -6.72
CA THR A 218 -2.13 14.02 -7.92
C THR A 218 -3.07 14.12 -9.13
N VAL A 219 -4.38 14.06 -8.90
CA VAL A 219 -5.42 14.06 -9.95
C VAL A 219 -5.93 15.46 -10.25
N HIS A 220 -6.05 16.30 -9.21
CA HIS A 220 -6.62 17.64 -9.29
C HIS A 220 -5.58 18.77 -9.19
N GLY A 221 -4.30 18.43 -8.97
CA GLY A 221 -3.20 19.40 -9.01
C GLY A 221 -3.20 20.40 -7.85
N GLU A 222 -3.89 20.10 -6.74
CA GLU A 222 -3.87 20.97 -5.58
C GLU A 222 -2.48 21.02 -4.94
N ALA A 223 -2.00 22.24 -4.61
CA ALA A 223 -0.73 22.46 -3.93
C ALA A 223 -0.82 22.16 -2.43
N ILE A 224 -0.98 20.87 -2.09
CA ILE A 224 -1.06 20.36 -0.72
C ILE A 224 -0.07 19.23 -0.50
N VAL A 225 0.31 18.99 0.77
CA VAL A 225 1.11 17.80 1.13
C VAL A 225 0.24 16.55 0.93
N PRO A 226 0.66 15.60 0.06
CA PRO A 226 -0.21 14.52 -0.42
C PRO A 226 -0.27 13.32 0.53
N THR A 227 0.83 13.02 1.22
CA THR A 227 0.98 11.88 2.14
C THR A 227 1.89 12.26 3.32
N GLY A 228 2.09 11.35 4.26
CA GLY A 228 2.97 11.57 5.41
C GLY A 228 4.47 11.62 5.03
N PRO A 229 5.35 11.75 6.03
CA PRO A 229 6.79 11.83 5.82
C PRO A 229 7.34 10.62 5.04
N ILE A 230 8.16 10.89 4.03
CA ILE A 230 8.84 9.87 3.20
C ILE A 230 10.34 10.10 3.28
N TYR A 231 11.10 9.04 3.55
CA TYR A 231 12.57 9.12 3.59
C TYR A 231 13.12 9.69 2.27
N ALA A 232 13.91 10.75 2.37
CA ALA A 232 14.46 11.49 1.23
C ALA A 232 16.00 11.44 1.16
N GLY A 233 16.65 10.88 2.18
CA GLY A 233 18.10 10.75 2.24
C GLY A 233 18.63 10.83 3.67
N GLY A 234 19.91 10.61 3.85
CA GLY A 234 20.51 10.67 5.17
C GLY A 234 22.02 10.88 5.12
N SER A 235 22.58 11.34 6.23
CA SER A 235 24.02 11.57 6.38
C SER A 235 24.51 11.09 7.74
N ALA A 236 25.63 10.38 7.74
CA ALA A 236 26.34 10.01 8.96
C ALA A 236 27.32 11.13 9.34
N ASP A 237 27.43 11.44 10.63
CA ASP A 237 28.36 12.47 11.14
C ASP A 237 29.43 11.92 12.10
N GLY A 238 29.57 10.59 12.15
CA GLY A 238 30.51 9.88 13.01
C GLY A 238 29.98 9.58 14.42
N THR A 239 28.90 10.21 14.85
CA THR A 239 28.25 9.92 16.15
C THR A 239 26.81 9.42 16.01
N GLY A 240 26.22 9.60 14.83
CA GLY A 240 24.90 9.09 14.48
C GLY A 240 24.61 9.27 12.99
N VAL A 241 23.35 9.12 12.64
CA VAL A 241 22.82 9.37 11.29
C VAL A 241 21.66 10.35 11.38
N ASN A 242 21.66 11.38 10.54
CA ASN A 242 20.54 12.27 10.35
C ASN A 242 19.76 11.81 9.12
N LEU A 243 18.48 11.45 9.30
CA LEU A 243 17.57 11.07 8.23
C LEU A 243 16.69 12.26 7.87
N LEU A 244 16.65 12.61 6.59
CA LEU A 244 15.83 13.66 6.02
C LEU A 244 14.53 13.06 5.48
N PHE A 245 13.42 13.74 5.71
CA PHE A 245 12.10 13.34 5.23
C PHE A 245 11.47 14.41 4.34
N ALA A 246 11.04 14.01 3.14
CA ALA A 246 10.10 14.77 2.35
C ALA A 246 8.69 14.72 2.98
N ASN A 247 7.78 15.58 2.53
CA ASN A 247 6.38 15.61 2.97
C ASN A 247 6.18 15.86 4.48
N ALA A 248 7.13 16.52 5.15
CA ALA A 248 7.00 16.88 6.56
C ALA A 248 5.91 17.94 6.83
N GLY A 249 5.47 18.69 5.80
CA GLY A 249 4.45 19.71 5.94
C GLY A 249 4.82 20.80 6.94
N LEU A 250 4.07 20.90 8.04
CA LEU A 250 4.36 21.84 9.13
C LEU A 250 5.51 21.38 10.05
N GLY A 251 6.00 20.17 9.86
CA GLY A 251 7.11 19.58 10.60
C GLY A 251 6.78 18.17 11.10
N LEU A 252 7.82 17.38 11.33
CA LEU A 252 7.70 16.06 11.94
C LEU A 252 7.18 16.19 13.37
N GLN A 253 6.25 15.29 13.71
CA GLN A 253 5.66 15.19 15.05
C GLN A 253 5.67 13.73 15.48
N SER A 254 5.77 13.53 16.79
CA SER A 254 5.71 12.21 17.43
C SER A 254 4.89 12.34 18.70
N THR A 255 3.95 11.42 18.90
CA THR A 255 3.02 11.45 20.02
C THR A 255 3.64 10.77 21.24
N GLY A 256 3.49 11.34 22.43
CA GLY A 256 3.94 10.68 23.67
C GLY A 256 5.47 10.56 23.84
N GLY A 257 6.28 11.30 23.06
CA GLY A 257 7.72 11.39 23.26
C GLY A 257 8.52 11.28 21.97
N ALA A 258 9.75 10.78 22.08
CA ALA A 258 10.63 10.52 20.95
C ALA A 258 10.06 9.45 20.01
N PRO A 259 10.34 9.50 18.69
CA PRO A 259 9.93 8.46 17.76
C PRO A 259 10.45 7.08 18.19
N ARG A 260 9.59 6.06 18.10
CA ARG A 260 9.90 4.69 18.49
C ARG A 260 10.13 3.80 17.28
N THR A 261 10.57 2.57 17.51
CA THR A 261 10.70 1.50 16.49
C THR A 261 11.72 1.78 15.37
N PHE A 262 12.67 2.68 15.60
CA PHE A 262 13.88 2.77 14.78
C PHE A 262 14.89 1.71 15.20
N GLU A 263 15.39 0.98 14.22
CA GLU A 263 16.48 0.02 14.40
C GLU A 263 17.59 0.30 13.39
N VAL A 264 18.82 0.08 13.82
CA VAL A 264 20.02 0.35 13.03
C VAL A 264 20.92 -0.88 13.02
N ALA A 265 21.63 -1.08 11.93
CA ALA A 265 22.63 -2.13 11.80
C ALA A 265 23.94 -1.58 11.25
N GLY A 266 25.05 -2.22 11.64
CA GLY A 266 26.36 -1.98 11.07
C GLY A 266 26.56 -2.81 9.79
N ALA A 267 27.82 -3.02 9.41
CA ALA A 267 28.16 -3.85 8.25
C ALA A 267 27.83 -5.34 8.44
N ASP A 268 27.59 -5.78 9.68
CA ASP A 268 27.18 -7.14 10.01
C ASP A 268 25.70 -7.43 9.70
N GLY A 269 24.90 -6.39 9.44
CA GLY A 269 23.46 -6.51 9.19
C GLY A 269 22.63 -6.88 10.42
N VAL A 270 23.21 -6.87 11.63
CA VAL A 270 22.49 -7.19 12.86
C VAL A 270 21.82 -5.93 13.39
N PHE A 271 20.48 -5.89 13.32
CA PHE A 271 19.70 -4.74 13.75
C PHE A 271 19.59 -4.67 15.28
N SER A 272 19.80 -3.48 15.82
CA SER A 272 19.62 -3.12 17.22
C SER A 272 18.77 -1.85 17.36
N PRO A 273 18.03 -1.66 18.46
CA PRO A 273 17.29 -0.42 18.70
C PRO A 273 18.18 0.83 18.63
N ALA A 274 17.64 1.90 18.08
CA ALA A 274 18.27 3.22 18.04
C ALA A 274 17.49 4.24 18.89
N THR A 275 18.21 5.19 19.47
CA THR A 275 17.58 6.39 20.02
C THR A 275 17.29 7.35 18.87
N ALA A 276 16.02 7.73 18.72
CA ALA A 276 15.58 8.69 17.71
C ALA A 276 15.26 10.04 18.35
N THR A 277 15.54 11.13 17.64
CA THR A 277 15.19 12.48 18.07
C THR A 277 14.85 13.31 16.84
N ILE A 278 13.70 13.98 16.86
CA ILE A 278 13.35 14.95 15.81
C ILE A 278 14.23 16.19 16.01
N THR A 279 15.04 16.52 15.02
CA THR A 279 15.95 17.67 15.04
C THR A 279 15.59 18.61 13.89
N GLY A 280 14.82 19.66 14.16
CA GLY A 280 14.31 20.56 13.11
C GLY A 280 12.94 20.14 12.58
N THR A 281 12.60 20.60 11.38
CA THR A 281 11.25 20.41 10.80
C THR A 281 11.10 19.08 10.07
N ASP A 282 12.16 18.52 9.51
CA ASP A 282 12.11 17.40 8.55
C ASP A 282 13.16 16.32 8.81
N THR A 283 13.88 16.40 9.92
CA THR A 283 15.03 15.54 10.19
C THR A 283 14.84 14.74 11.47
N VAL A 284 15.15 13.44 11.41
CA VAL A 284 15.26 12.56 12.58
C VAL A 284 16.72 12.14 12.74
N ARG A 285 17.30 12.44 13.90
CA ARG A 285 18.62 11.96 14.29
C ARG A 285 18.52 10.61 14.98
N LEU A 286 19.33 9.67 14.54
CA LEU A 286 19.49 8.35 15.13
C LEU A 286 20.88 8.18 15.74
N THR A 287 20.94 7.63 16.95
CA THR A 287 22.18 7.21 17.61
C THR A 287 22.03 5.80 18.19
N SER A 288 23.14 5.08 18.35
CA SER A 288 23.16 3.78 19.01
C SER A 288 24.49 3.53 19.70
N LEU A 289 24.43 3.08 20.96
CA LEU A 289 25.61 2.62 21.70
C LEU A 289 26.07 1.23 21.22
N ALA A 290 25.12 0.40 20.75
CA ALA A 290 25.41 -0.95 20.26
C ALA A 290 25.98 -0.95 18.84
N VAL A 291 25.63 0.05 18.03
CA VAL A 291 26.05 0.18 16.64
C VAL A 291 26.71 1.55 16.41
N PRO A 292 28.02 1.71 16.73
CA PRO A 292 28.72 2.98 16.59
C PRO A 292 28.86 3.47 15.14
N ARG A 293 28.87 2.53 14.18
CA ARG A 293 28.90 2.83 12.74
C ARG A 293 27.66 2.26 12.06
N ILE A 294 26.65 3.09 11.91
CA ILE A 294 25.37 2.75 11.28
C ILE A 294 25.54 2.72 9.75
N VAL A 295 25.10 1.63 9.12
CA VAL A 295 25.08 1.44 7.66
C VAL A 295 23.67 1.26 7.13
N SER A 296 22.79 0.63 7.93
CA SER A 296 21.39 0.38 7.56
C SER A 296 20.46 0.88 8.65
N VAL A 297 19.29 1.37 8.24
CA VAL A 297 18.21 1.79 9.14
C VAL A 297 16.91 1.14 8.67
N ARG A 298 16.07 0.74 9.62
CA ARG A 298 14.67 0.39 9.37
C ARG A 298 13.77 1.03 10.42
N TYR A 299 12.52 1.27 10.06
CA TYR A 299 11.50 1.89 10.91
C TYR A 299 10.24 1.04 10.88
N GLY A 300 9.69 0.74 12.06
CA GLY A 300 8.45 -0.04 12.18
C GLY A 300 8.52 -1.39 11.47
N TRP A 301 9.71 -2.03 11.40
CA TRP A 301 9.97 -3.28 10.67
C TRP A 301 9.44 -4.51 11.42
N ASP A 302 8.13 -4.54 11.60
CA ASP A 302 7.41 -5.59 12.30
C ASP A 302 5.99 -5.70 11.71
N TRP A 303 5.23 -6.72 12.06
CA TRP A 303 3.83 -6.81 11.68
C TRP A 303 2.92 -5.87 12.49
N SER A 304 3.29 -5.62 13.75
CA SER A 304 2.54 -4.81 14.72
C SER A 304 3.44 -3.83 15.48
N PRO A 305 4.11 -2.90 14.78
CA PRO A 305 5.04 -1.98 15.42
C PRO A 305 4.31 -0.95 16.28
N ASP A 306 4.86 -0.68 17.48
CA ASP A 306 4.39 0.39 18.38
C ASP A 306 4.95 1.76 17.97
N VAL A 307 4.49 2.25 16.82
CA VAL A 307 4.84 3.58 16.27
C VAL A 307 4.16 4.71 17.05
N ASN A 308 4.65 5.94 16.91
CA ASN A 308 4.08 7.15 17.54
C ASN A 308 4.37 8.44 16.76
#